data_AF-G3HSS2-F1
#
_entry.id   AF-G3HSS2-F1
#
_cell.length_a   1.000
_cell.length_b   1.000
_cell.length_c   1.000
_cell.angle_alpha   90.00
_cell.angle_beta   90.00
_cell.angle_gamma   90.00
#
_symmetry.space_group_name_H-M   'P 1'
#
loop_
_entity.id
_entity.type
_entity.pdbx_description
1 polymer ?
#
loop_
_entity_poly.entity_id
_entity_poly.type
_entity_poly.pdbx_seq_one_letter_code
_entity_poly.pdbx_strand_id
1 'polypeptide(L)'
;MVLDKSAFPELEESDCYTGPFSRARIHHFIINNKDTFFSNATRSRIVYHMLERTKYENGISKVGIRKLINNGSYIAAFPPHEGAYKSSLPIKTHGPQNNRHLLYERWARWGMWYKHQPLDLISSQAG
;
A
#
# COMPACT_ATOMS: atom_id res chain seq x y z
N MET A 1 -3.67 15.68 23.46
CA MET A 1 -3.73 14.42 22.69
C MET A 1 -2.31 14.10 22.24
N VAL A 2 -1.80 12.91 22.56
CA VAL A 2 -0.42 12.53 22.27
C VAL A 2 -0.45 11.34 21.33
N LEU A 3 0.25 11.43 20.21
CA LEU A 3 0.56 10.27 19.37
C LEU A 3 1.39 9.30 20.20
N ASP A 4 0.90 8.07 20.35
CA ASP A 4 1.68 6.99 20.94
C ASP A 4 2.79 6.59 19.96
N LYS A 5 3.90 7.35 19.99
CA LYS A 5 5.05 7.15 19.12
C LYS A 5 5.69 5.76 19.31
N SER A 6 5.47 5.12 20.47
CA SER A 6 5.95 3.76 20.73
C SER A 6 5.19 2.67 19.96
N ALA A 7 4.01 3.00 19.42
CA ALA A 7 3.15 2.04 18.73
C ALA A 7 3.33 1.98 17.21
N PHE A 8 4.06 2.94 16.64
CA PHE A 8 4.34 3.02 15.21
C PHE A 8 5.86 3.07 15.02
N PRO A 9 6.39 2.47 13.93
CA PRO A 9 7.82 2.57 13.65
C PRO A 9 8.23 4.04 13.54
N GLU A 10 9.31 4.42 14.20
CA GLU A 10 9.90 5.75 14.06
C GLU A 10 10.40 5.91 12.62
N LEU A 11 9.88 6.93 11.92
CA LEU A 11 10.43 7.36 10.66
C LEU A 11 11.63 8.24 10.98
N GLU A 12 12.85 7.79 10.67
CA GLU A 12 14.05 8.62 10.82
C GLU A 12 13.90 9.88 9.95
N GLU A 13 13.88 11.06 10.60
CA GLU A 13 14.00 12.35 9.93
C GLU A 13 15.44 12.49 9.39
N SER A 14 15.68 11.94 8.22
CA SER A 14 16.92 12.13 7.46
C SER A 14 16.75 13.28 6.47
N ASP A 15 17.82 14.04 6.22
CA ASP A 15 17.90 15.13 5.23
C ASP A 15 17.80 14.57 3.79
N CYS A 16 16.64 14.01 3.45
CA CYS A 16 16.38 13.37 2.18
C CYS A 16 15.55 14.27 1.28
N TYR A 17 15.98 14.41 0.04
CA TYR A 17 15.21 15.07 -1.01
C TYR A 17 14.34 14.05 -1.76
N THR A 18 13.12 14.45 -2.13
CA THR A 18 12.20 13.61 -2.91
C THR A 18 12.36 13.84 -4.41
N GLY A 19 12.18 12.79 -5.22
CA GLY A 19 12.29 12.88 -6.67
C GLY A 19 11.68 11.66 -7.39
N PRO A 20 11.38 11.77 -8.70
CA PRO A 20 10.78 10.67 -9.45
C PRO A 20 11.76 9.51 -9.60
N PHE A 21 11.31 8.30 -9.27
CA PHE A 21 12.11 7.09 -9.40
C PHE A 21 12.62 6.91 -10.83
N SER A 22 13.91 6.66 -10.97
CA SER A 22 14.54 6.35 -12.26
C SER A 22 15.57 5.25 -12.08
N ARG A 23 15.41 4.15 -12.81
CA ARG A 23 16.35 3.04 -12.80
C ARG A 23 17.76 3.47 -13.24
N ALA A 24 17.87 4.45 -14.15
CA ALA A 24 19.17 4.98 -14.58
C ALA A 24 19.90 5.76 -13.46
N ARG A 25 19.14 6.33 -12.51
CA ARG A 25 19.67 7.09 -11.36
C ARG A 25 19.46 6.34 -10.06
N ILE A 26 19.51 5.01 -10.07
CA ILE A 26 19.19 4.17 -8.91
C ILE A 26 20.07 4.50 -7.68
N HIS A 27 21.30 4.96 -7.91
CA HIS A 27 22.26 5.36 -6.87
C HIS A 27 21.86 6.64 -6.10
N HIS A 28 20.90 7.42 -6.60
CA HIS A 28 20.34 8.58 -5.87
C HIS A 28 19.23 8.18 -4.88
N PHE A 29 18.80 6.91 -4.86
CA PHE A 29 17.71 6.45 -4.01
C PHE A 29 18.25 5.61 -2.85
N ILE A 30 17.66 5.79 -1.68
CA ILE A 30 17.95 5.00 -0.49
C ILE A 30 17.20 3.67 -0.61
N ILE A 31 17.92 2.63 -1.00
CA ILE A 31 17.38 1.28 -1.22
C ILE A 31 18.12 0.29 -0.32
N ASN A 32 17.58 0.05 0.88
CA ASN A 32 18.15 -0.91 1.83
C ASN A 32 17.90 -2.37 1.39
N ASN A 33 16.67 -2.66 0.99
CA ASN A 33 16.26 -3.95 0.47
C ASN A 33 15.39 -3.75 -0.78
N LYS A 34 15.79 -4.39 -1.88
CA LYS A 34 15.11 -4.28 -3.18
C LYS A 34 13.71 -4.89 -3.16
N ASP A 35 13.49 -5.93 -2.36
CA ASP A 35 12.22 -6.66 -2.30
C ASP A 35 11.13 -5.87 -1.55
N THR A 36 11.54 -4.99 -0.63
CA THR A 36 10.65 -4.18 0.20
C THR A 36 10.64 -2.71 -0.16
N PHE A 37 11.47 -2.28 -1.13
CA PHE A 37 11.61 -0.88 -1.52
C PHE A 37 10.29 -0.27 -2.01
N PHE A 38 9.56 -0.99 -2.87
CA PHE A 38 8.21 -0.59 -3.26
C PHE A 38 7.20 -1.25 -2.33
N SER A 39 6.36 -0.43 -1.69
CA SER A 39 5.25 -0.93 -0.88
C SER A 39 4.28 -1.78 -1.72
N ASN A 40 3.55 -2.69 -1.06
CA ASN A 40 2.55 -3.52 -1.74
C ASN A 40 1.48 -2.68 -2.48
N ALA A 41 1.14 -1.51 -1.92
CA ALA A 41 0.24 -0.54 -2.55
C ALA A 41 0.85 0.03 -3.84
N THR A 42 2.11 0.49 -3.80
CA THR A 42 2.85 0.96 -4.98
C THR A 42 2.99 -0.12 -6.05
N ARG A 43 3.32 -1.36 -5.66
CA ARG A 43 3.43 -2.50 -6.58
C ARG A 43 2.10 -2.79 -7.26
N SER A 44 1.02 -2.79 -6.50
CA SER A 44 -0.35 -2.96 -7.02
C SER A 44 -0.72 -1.87 -8.02
N ARG A 45 -0.36 -0.62 -7.72
CA ARG A 45 -0.58 0.53 -8.60
C ARG A 45 0.19 0.41 -9.91
N ILE A 46 1.46 -0.03 -9.86
CA ILE A 46 2.28 -0.29 -11.06
C ILE A 46 1.63 -1.37 -11.93
N VAL A 47 1.20 -2.49 -11.33
CA VAL A 47 0.54 -3.58 -12.06
C VAL A 47 -0.77 -3.10 -12.69
N TYR A 48 -1.60 -2.37 -11.95
CA TYR A 48 -2.84 -1.82 -12.48
C TYR A 48 -2.60 -0.87 -13.66
N HIS A 49 -1.58 -0.01 -13.56
CA HIS A 49 -1.17 0.89 -14.65
C HIS A 49 -0.69 0.15 -15.91
N MET A 50 -0.05 -1.01 -15.75
CA MET A 50 0.27 -1.91 -16.86
C MET A 50 -1.01 -2.49 -17.46
N LEU A 51 -1.89 -3.05 -16.61
CA LEU A 51 -3.17 -3.63 -17.03
C LEU A 51 -4.06 -2.65 -17.79
N GLU A 52 -4.01 -1.35 -17.48
CA GLU A 52 -4.73 -0.30 -18.23
C GLU A 52 -4.18 -0.06 -19.65
N ARG A 53 -2.92 -0.37 -19.91
CA ARG A 53 -2.23 -0.09 -21.19
C ARG A 53 -1.96 -1.33 -22.03
N THR A 54 -2.10 -2.52 -21.46
CA THR A 54 -1.92 -3.78 -22.18
C THR A 54 -2.99 -3.93 -23.26
N LYS A 55 -2.55 -4.17 -24.49
CA LYS A 55 -3.44 -4.51 -25.62
C LYS A 55 -3.76 -6.00 -25.58
N TYR A 56 -5.00 -6.36 -25.88
CA TYR A 56 -5.42 -7.76 -25.96
C TYR A 56 -5.81 -8.20 -27.38
N GLU A 57 -5.92 -7.25 -28.32
CA GLU A 57 -6.21 -7.52 -29.74
C GLU A 57 -5.64 -6.39 -30.61
N ASN A 58 -5.46 -6.65 -31.91
CA ASN A 58 -5.10 -5.63 -32.89
C ASN A 58 -6.26 -4.65 -33.08
N GLY A 59 -6.13 -3.45 -32.52
CA GLY A 59 -7.10 -2.38 -32.69
C GLY A 59 -6.85 -1.24 -31.70
N ILE A 60 -7.14 0.00 -32.13
CA ILE A 60 -6.92 1.21 -31.31
C ILE A 60 -7.71 1.15 -30.00
N SER A 61 -8.88 0.49 -30.02
CA SER A 61 -9.80 0.45 -28.88
C SER A 61 -9.70 -0.83 -28.03
N LYS A 62 -8.81 -1.78 -28.35
CA LYS A 62 -8.75 -3.11 -27.70
C LYS A 62 -7.65 -3.17 -26.65
N VAL A 63 -7.74 -2.25 -25.69
CA VAL A 63 -6.70 -1.98 -24.70
C VAL A 63 -7.33 -1.83 -23.33
N GLY A 64 -6.66 -2.38 -22.33
CA GLY A 64 -6.91 -2.05 -20.93
C GLY A 64 -7.95 -2.93 -20.23
N ILE A 65 -7.67 -3.21 -18.95
CA ILE A 65 -8.52 -4.00 -18.06
C ILE A 65 -9.93 -3.41 -17.90
N ARG A 66 -10.07 -2.08 -17.86
CA ARG A 66 -11.38 -1.42 -17.71
C ARG A 66 -12.36 -1.80 -18.82
N LYS A 67 -11.87 -1.93 -20.06
CA LYS A 67 -12.74 -2.31 -21.19
C LYS A 67 -13.17 -3.76 -21.10
N LEU A 68 -12.28 -4.64 -20.66
CA LEU A 68 -12.61 -6.06 -20.45
C LEU A 68 -13.64 -6.23 -19.33
N ILE A 69 -13.59 -5.40 -18.29
CA ILE A 69 -14.63 -5.36 -17.24
C ILE A 69 -15.95 -4.84 -17.81
N ASN A 70 -15.93 -3.69 -18.52
CA ASN A 70 -17.15 -3.09 -19.06
C ASN A 70 -17.87 -3.99 -20.08
N ASN A 71 -17.12 -4.80 -20.82
CA ASN A 71 -17.67 -5.75 -21.79
C ASN A 71 -18.10 -7.09 -21.15
N GLY A 72 -17.94 -7.26 -19.83
CA GLY A 72 -18.29 -8.48 -19.11
C GLY A 72 -17.33 -9.66 -19.31
N SER A 73 -16.18 -9.45 -19.94
CA SER A 73 -15.13 -10.48 -20.06
C SER A 73 -14.44 -10.75 -18.72
N TYR A 74 -14.33 -9.73 -17.87
CA TYR A 74 -13.94 -9.86 -16.47
C TYR A 74 -15.03 -9.30 -15.56
N ILE A 75 -15.21 -9.92 -14.40
CA ILE A 75 -16.21 -9.50 -13.41
C ILE A 75 -15.68 -8.33 -12.56
N ALA A 76 -14.41 -8.41 -12.15
CA ALA A 76 -13.76 -7.40 -11.34
C ALA A 76 -12.23 -7.52 -11.45
N ALA A 77 -11.52 -6.44 -11.12
CA ALA A 77 -10.08 -6.44 -10.91
C ALA A 77 -9.76 -5.59 -9.68
N PHE A 78 -9.11 -6.18 -8.69
CA PHE A 78 -8.72 -5.52 -7.44
C PHE A 78 -7.43 -6.14 -6.90
N PRO A 79 -6.57 -5.36 -6.22
CA PRO A 79 -5.39 -5.92 -5.58
C PRO A 79 -5.79 -6.75 -4.35
N PRO A 80 -5.07 -7.85 -4.06
CA PRO A 80 -5.28 -8.61 -2.84
C PRO A 80 -4.81 -7.81 -1.61
N HIS A 81 -5.55 -7.91 -0.50
CA HIS A 81 -5.14 -7.33 0.77
C HIS A 81 -4.20 -8.25 1.55
N GLU A 82 -3.37 -7.66 2.41
CA GLU A 82 -2.55 -8.39 3.37
C GLU A 82 -3.42 -9.01 4.47
N GLY A 83 -3.52 -10.35 4.47
CA GLY A 83 -4.03 -11.16 5.57
C GLY A 83 -5.38 -10.73 6.17
N ALA A 84 -5.67 -11.28 7.35
CA ALA A 84 -6.84 -10.91 8.14
C ALA A 84 -6.59 -9.62 8.94
N TYR A 85 -7.64 -8.81 9.11
CA TYR A 85 -7.59 -7.62 9.97
C TYR A 85 -7.78 -7.93 11.47
N LYS A 86 -8.22 -9.16 11.78
CA LYS A 86 -8.36 -9.68 13.15
C LYS A 86 -7.31 -10.75 13.39
N SER A 87 -6.77 -10.78 14.60
CA SER A 87 -5.88 -11.81 15.12
C SER A 87 -6.51 -12.44 16.35
N SER A 88 -6.27 -13.74 16.57
CA SER A 88 -6.59 -14.41 17.84
C SER A 88 -5.64 -14.00 18.97
N LEU A 89 -4.44 -13.53 18.61
CA LEU A 89 -3.40 -13.12 19.55
C LEU A 89 -3.43 -11.60 19.82
N PRO A 90 -3.29 -11.15 21.08
CA PRO A 90 -3.26 -9.74 21.43
C PRO A 90 -2.06 -9.00 20.81
N ILE A 91 -2.31 -7.81 20.27
CA ILE A 91 -1.26 -6.95 19.69
C ILE A 91 -0.19 -6.51 20.70
N LYS A 92 -0.55 -6.43 21.99
CA LYS A 92 0.38 -6.01 23.06
C LYS A 92 1.44 -7.07 23.37
N THR A 93 1.13 -8.34 23.17
CA THR A 93 2.04 -9.45 23.50
C THR A 93 2.76 -10.02 22.29
N HIS A 94 2.09 -10.05 21.13
CA HIS A 94 2.63 -10.67 19.91
C HIS A 94 2.88 -9.68 18.76
N GLY A 95 2.57 -8.39 18.96
CA GLY A 95 2.69 -7.39 17.91
C GLY A 95 1.63 -7.56 16.81
N PRO A 96 1.64 -6.65 15.81
CA PRO A 96 0.76 -6.76 14.65
C PRO A 96 1.24 -7.86 13.71
N GLN A 97 0.31 -8.73 13.28
CA GLN A 97 0.58 -9.78 12.29
C GLN A 97 0.74 -9.23 10.86
N ASN A 98 0.09 -8.11 10.56
CA ASN A 98 0.18 -7.40 9.29
C ASN A 98 -0.29 -5.95 9.50
N ASN A 99 -0.09 -5.10 8.49
CA ASN A 99 -0.44 -3.69 8.58
C ASN A 99 -1.95 -3.47 8.71
N ARG A 100 -2.78 -4.35 8.13
CA ARG A 100 -4.24 -4.28 8.21
C ARG A 100 -4.75 -4.53 9.63
N HIS A 101 -4.13 -5.46 10.35
CA HIS A 101 -4.41 -5.74 11.76
C HIS A 101 -3.96 -4.58 12.65
N LEU A 102 -2.77 -4.01 12.42
CA LEU A 102 -2.30 -2.82 13.13
C LEU A 102 -3.28 -1.65 12.97
N LEU A 103 -3.69 -1.39 11.73
CA LEU A 103 -4.56 -0.28 11.39
C LEU A 103 -5.95 -0.43 12.02
N TYR A 104 -6.49 -1.64 12.05
CA TYR A 104 -7.74 -1.92 12.74
C TYR A 104 -7.63 -1.64 14.24
N GLU A 105 -6.64 -2.20 14.92
CA GLU A 105 -6.48 -2.06 16.36
C GLU A 105 -6.16 -0.63 16.81
N ARG A 106 -5.43 0.13 15.98
CA ARG A 106 -4.93 1.45 16.35
C ARG A 106 -5.72 2.63 15.77
N TRP A 107 -6.58 2.41 14.77
CA TRP A 107 -7.30 3.50 14.10
C TRP A 107 -8.73 3.15 13.67
N ALA A 108 -8.93 2.09 12.88
CA ALA A 108 -10.23 1.80 12.23
C ALA A 108 -11.26 1.12 13.18
N ARG A 109 -11.34 1.58 14.44
CA ARG A 109 -12.29 1.13 15.47
C ARG A 109 -13.01 2.33 16.06
N TRP A 110 -14.31 2.16 16.34
CA TRP A 110 -15.14 3.20 16.97
C TRP A 110 -14.48 3.79 18.21
N GLY A 111 -13.92 2.98 19.11
CA GLY A 111 -13.26 3.45 20.33
C GLY A 111 -11.94 4.21 20.15
N MET A 112 -11.51 4.47 18.92
CA MET A 112 -10.24 5.15 18.59
C MET A 112 -10.44 6.54 17.96
N TRP A 113 -11.69 7.01 17.86
CA TRP A 113 -12.06 8.28 17.23
C TRP A 113 -11.35 9.52 17.80
N TYR A 114 -10.94 9.47 19.07
CA TYR A 114 -10.26 10.56 19.77
C TYR A 114 -8.71 10.45 19.72
N LYS A 115 -8.14 9.46 19.03
CA LYS A 115 -6.69 9.35 18.85
C LYS A 115 -6.28 9.93 17.50
N HIS A 116 -5.03 10.38 17.41
CA HIS A 116 -4.47 10.87 16.14
C HIS A 116 -4.46 9.78 15.07
N GLN A 117 -4.69 10.20 13.83
CA GLN A 117 -4.66 9.30 12.68
C GLN A 117 -3.21 8.97 12.30
N PRO A 118 -2.86 7.69 12.11
CA PRO A 118 -1.54 7.29 11.62
C PRO A 118 -1.44 7.48 10.10
N LEU A 119 -1.35 8.74 9.65
CA LEU A 119 -1.41 9.12 8.23
C LEU A 119 -0.36 8.44 7.37
N ASP A 120 0.87 8.28 7.86
CA ASP A 120 1.96 7.64 7.11
C ASP A 120 1.69 6.16 6.86
N LEU A 121 1.18 5.46 7.88
CA LEU A 121 0.79 4.06 7.76
C LEU A 121 -0.39 3.91 6.79
N ILE A 122 -1.39 4.79 6.86
CA ILE A 122 -2.54 4.79 5.94
C ILE A 122 -2.08 5.01 4.50
N SER A 123 -1.22 6.00 4.28
CA SER A 123 -0.66 6.34 2.98
C SER A 123 0.12 5.16 2.38
N SER A 124 0.94 4.48 3.19
CA SER A 124 1.73 3.33 2.74
C SER A 124 0.88 2.12 2.32
N GLN A 125 -0.33 1.97 2.88
CA GLN A 125 -1.22 0.83 2.67
C GLN A 125 -2.28 1.08 1.59
N ALA A 126 -2.76 2.31 1.43
CA ALA A 126 -3.89 2.64 0.57
C ALA A 126 -3.52 3.36 -0.75
N GLY A 127 -2.26 3.80 -0.91
CA GLY A 127 -1.78 4.61 -2.04
C GLY A 127 -1.49 3.89 -3.36
#